data_AF-A0A814PYW9-F1
#
_entry.id   AF-A0A814PYW9-F1
#
_cell.length_a   1.000
_cell.length_b   1.000
_cell.length_c   1.000
_cell.angle_alpha   90.00
_cell.angle_beta   90.00
_cell.angle_gamma   90.00
#
_symmetry.space_group_name_H-M   'P 1'
#
loop_
_entity.id
_entity.type
_entity.pdbx_description
1 polymer ?
#
loop_
_entity_poly.entity_id
_entity_poly.type
_entity_poly.pdbx_seq_one_letter_code
_entity_poly.pdbx_strand_id
1 'polypeptide(L)'
;MNVTALDSSLPSQYSEDSTIKNLLNSLMIEEWNLTQFYDQYYDECQPIECTYNVKTRNNVIYIVTTMFGIIGGLITVLKLVVPRVVKFIRKKRSRLSLANVVPTVPPSTDEHKLKNQKISTRLNVLLLILSLTILLLYTFLSNVTMTINVPTPTLAKYEQLYSKYSQTLTCPCKHISINYEKFLHIEYSLHQVCTSVFITDEWISYLVISNKTTSANINFRRTGSNAFQALRAFCELVESTINNSLIQFNSSQYITASVASPELFQSQAQSFINQFISSTTNTFVLSLNTIRNSTHGDSLVSGLLTNYLITIGTSVSNEAIVLTSPVGYSTCNCVLSSRCIAQSSVLSSLVNMGYFYIPGFYTGCYVIEALLQSTLECFYDQNCIDQLQFYLTSASSMNVTALNLSLPSQYSEDSTIENLLNNLMVEEWSSTQLYDRYYDECQPIECTYTIQTRNNVIYITTTMFGIIGGLITILSCIVPQVVKVFNVTGFYVGCYTTEALLRSTLECFYNQTCIDTLQIYLSSVSSMYVTALNSSLSSQYSQDSTIEYLLNNLMIEEWNSTQMYDQYYNECQPMECTYTIETRNNILYVITILIGLIGGLTTVSKIFVPILVKIIVYCFRKWRNRVVPQISIIKT
;
A
#
# COMPACT_ATOMS: atom_id res chain seq x y z
N MET A 1 -40.77 25.71 38.44
CA MET A 1 -39.92 24.82 37.62
C MET A 1 -40.19 23.40 38.07
N ASN A 2 -40.76 22.55 37.22
CA ASN A 2 -40.81 21.12 37.48
C ASN A 2 -39.45 20.55 37.09
N VAL A 3 -38.61 20.25 38.08
CA VAL A 3 -37.33 19.57 37.88
C VAL A 3 -37.64 18.08 37.85
N THR A 4 -37.44 17.44 36.71
CA THR A 4 -37.49 15.97 36.58
C THR A 4 -36.12 15.40 36.93
N ALA A 5 -36.12 14.31 37.70
CA ALA A 5 -34.90 13.55 37.98
C ALA A 5 -34.34 12.92 36.69
N LEU A 6 -33.03 12.69 36.66
CA LEU A 6 -32.36 11.96 35.59
C LEU A 6 -32.87 10.50 35.56
N ASP A 7 -33.04 9.95 34.36
CA ASP A 7 -33.60 8.62 34.15
C ASP A 7 -32.52 7.55 34.32
N SER A 8 -32.55 6.85 35.45
CA SER A 8 -31.62 5.76 35.79
C SER A 8 -31.80 4.49 34.95
N SER A 9 -32.81 4.44 34.07
CA SER A 9 -33.04 3.30 33.18
C SER A 9 -32.28 3.39 31.85
N LEU A 10 -31.68 4.56 31.55
CA LEU A 10 -30.84 4.73 30.38
C LEU A 10 -29.45 4.13 30.64
N PRO A 11 -28.86 3.41 29.67
CA PRO A 11 -27.51 2.90 29.79
C PRO A 11 -26.53 4.07 29.88
N SER A 12 -25.78 4.14 30.98
CA SER A 12 -24.72 5.12 31.19
C SER A 12 -23.39 4.41 31.38
N GLN A 13 -22.33 5.00 30.85
CA GLN A 13 -20.95 4.57 31.08
C GLN A 13 -20.55 4.75 32.57
N TYR A 14 -21.23 5.63 33.29
CA TYR A 14 -20.88 6.04 34.64
C TYR A 14 -21.88 5.53 35.66
N SER A 15 -21.38 5.10 36.82
CA SER A 15 -22.23 4.72 37.94
C SER A 15 -22.86 5.96 38.60
N GLU A 16 -24.02 5.81 39.25
CA GLU A 16 -24.72 6.92 39.93
C GLU A 16 -23.90 7.60 41.04
N ASP A 17 -22.87 6.92 41.57
CA ASP A 17 -21.92 7.43 42.56
C ASP A 17 -20.64 8.02 41.95
N SER A 18 -20.55 8.11 40.62
CA SER A 18 -19.41 8.71 39.93
C SER A 18 -19.26 10.19 40.29
N THR A 19 -18.05 10.57 40.70
CA THR A 19 -17.76 11.97 41.04
C THR A 19 -17.81 12.85 39.79
N ILE A 20 -18.18 14.13 39.96
CA ILE A 20 -18.14 15.12 38.87
C ILE A 20 -16.75 15.22 38.23
N LYS A 21 -15.68 15.00 39.02
CA LYS A 21 -14.30 14.92 38.52
C LYS A 21 -14.13 13.77 37.51
N ASN A 22 -14.67 12.59 37.80
CA ASN A 22 -14.59 11.44 36.90
C ASN A 22 -15.37 11.67 35.60
N LEU A 23 -16.54 12.33 35.70
CA LEU A 23 -17.34 12.70 34.52
C LEU A 23 -16.58 13.69 33.63
N LEU A 24 -15.99 14.74 34.23
CA LEU A 24 -15.23 15.76 33.49
C LEU A 24 -13.94 15.21 32.86
N ASN A 25 -13.25 14.29 33.54
CA ASN A 25 -12.05 13.63 33.01
C ASN A 25 -12.34 12.84 31.71
N SER A 26 -13.58 12.44 31.51
CA SER A 26 -14.05 11.75 30.31
C SER A 26 -14.95 12.64 29.43
N LEU A 27 -14.90 13.97 29.62
CA LEU A 27 -15.69 14.97 28.88
C LEU A 27 -17.21 14.78 28.97
N MET A 28 -17.69 14.03 29.95
CA MET A 28 -19.11 13.67 30.12
C MET A 28 -19.68 12.94 28.89
N ILE A 29 -18.82 12.24 28.14
CA ILE A 29 -19.18 11.45 26.96
C ILE A 29 -19.64 10.07 27.42
N GLU A 30 -20.84 9.66 26.99
CA GLU A 30 -21.46 8.36 27.33
C GLU A 30 -21.03 7.22 26.40
N GLU A 31 -20.64 7.53 25.15
CA GLU A 31 -20.23 6.51 24.18
C GLU A 31 -19.26 7.09 23.13
N TRP A 32 -18.15 6.40 22.87
CA TRP A 32 -17.27 6.68 21.73
C TRP A 32 -17.60 5.71 20.61
N ASN A 33 -18.27 6.19 19.56
CA ASN A 33 -18.52 5.39 18.38
C ASN A 33 -17.34 5.55 17.39
N LEU A 34 -16.24 4.85 17.69
CA LEU A 34 -15.07 4.79 16.80
C LEU A 34 -15.35 3.78 15.68
N THR A 35 -15.89 4.26 14.58
CA THR A 35 -15.93 3.51 13.33
C THR A 35 -14.68 3.81 12.52
N GLN A 36 -13.74 2.86 12.51
CA GLN A 36 -12.57 2.90 11.63
C GLN A 36 -12.93 2.21 10.31
N PHE A 37 -13.11 2.99 9.25
CA PHE A 37 -13.41 2.49 7.91
C PHE A 37 -12.13 2.44 7.08
N TYR A 38 -11.46 1.29 7.07
CA TYR A 38 -10.28 1.06 6.24
C TYR A 38 -10.60 1.27 4.74
N ASP A 39 -11.80 0.90 4.31
CA ASP A 39 -12.28 1.08 2.94
C ASP A 39 -12.33 2.56 2.54
N GLN A 40 -12.81 3.41 3.44
CA GLN A 40 -12.94 4.85 3.19
C GLN A 40 -11.57 5.55 3.14
N TYR A 41 -10.63 5.11 3.97
CA TYR A 41 -9.22 5.54 3.92
C TYR A 41 -8.54 5.12 2.61
N TYR A 42 -8.77 3.88 2.15
CA TYR A 42 -8.21 3.37 0.90
C TYR A 42 -8.79 4.10 -0.33
N ASP A 43 -10.09 4.36 -0.34
CA ASP A 43 -10.79 5.11 -1.39
C ASP A 43 -10.34 6.58 -1.48
N GLU A 44 -10.07 7.23 -0.34
CA GLU A 44 -9.49 8.58 -0.30
C GLU A 44 -8.02 8.60 -0.74
N CYS A 45 -7.26 7.54 -0.45
CA CYS A 45 -5.84 7.47 -0.76
C CYS A 45 -5.55 7.39 -2.27
N GLN A 46 -6.55 7.08 -3.11
CA GLN A 46 -6.48 7.04 -4.59
C GLN A 46 -5.12 6.62 -5.16
N PRO A 47 -4.60 5.42 -4.84
CA PRO A 47 -3.29 5.01 -5.30
C PRO A 47 -3.23 4.96 -6.83
N ILE A 48 -2.35 5.78 -7.42
CA ILE A 48 -2.29 6.03 -8.86
C ILE A 48 -1.64 4.85 -9.62
N GLU A 49 -0.67 4.17 -9.01
CA GLU A 49 0.01 3.01 -9.61
C GLU A 49 0.43 1.99 -8.54
N CYS A 50 0.08 0.73 -8.77
CA CYS A 50 0.65 -0.41 -8.06
C CYS A 50 1.62 -1.14 -9.00
N THR A 51 2.91 -1.20 -8.62
CA THR A 51 3.92 -1.92 -9.41
C THR A 51 4.21 -3.29 -8.80
N TYR A 52 4.03 -4.35 -9.57
CA TYR A 52 4.43 -5.70 -9.20
C TYR A 52 5.24 -6.34 -10.33
N ASN A 53 6.27 -7.11 -9.97
CA ASN A 53 7.15 -7.79 -10.93
C ASN A 53 6.77 -9.27 -11.03
N VAL A 54 6.15 -9.67 -12.15
CA VAL A 54 5.86 -11.09 -12.42
C VAL A 54 6.95 -11.69 -13.31
N LYS A 55 7.63 -12.73 -12.82
CA LYS A 55 8.49 -13.60 -13.62
C LYS A 55 7.67 -14.83 -14.08
N THR A 56 7.05 -14.75 -15.26
CA THR A 56 6.43 -15.94 -15.87
C THR A 56 7.45 -16.74 -16.68
N ARG A 57 7.32 -18.07 -16.68
CA ARG A 57 8.06 -18.93 -17.62
C ARG A 57 7.41 -18.84 -19.00
N ASN A 58 8.21 -18.62 -20.04
CA ASN A 58 7.73 -18.62 -21.42
C ASN A 58 7.02 -19.96 -21.73
N ASN A 59 5.78 -19.90 -22.21
CA ASN A 59 5.01 -21.10 -22.59
C ASN A 59 5.71 -21.82 -23.75
N VAL A 60 5.68 -23.16 -23.75
CA VAL A 60 6.29 -24.04 -24.77
C VAL A 60 5.87 -23.62 -26.18
N ILE A 61 4.61 -23.20 -26.39
CA ILE A 61 4.12 -22.75 -27.70
C ILE A 61 4.84 -21.47 -28.14
N TYR A 62 5.08 -20.51 -27.23
CA TYR A 62 5.84 -19.30 -27.51
C TYR A 62 7.31 -19.61 -27.85
N ILE A 63 7.93 -20.54 -27.11
CA ILE A 63 9.31 -20.98 -27.38
C ILE A 63 9.41 -21.64 -28.75
N VAL A 64 8.48 -22.55 -29.08
CA VAL A 64 8.48 -23.31 -30.33
C VAL A 64 8.20 -22.41 -31.53
N THR A 65 7.23 -21.51 -31.45
CA THR A 65 6.90 -20.55 -32.52
C THR A 65 8.03 -19.55 -32.76
N THR A 66 8.69 -19.08 -31.71
CA THR A 66 9.86 -18.20 -31.82
C THR A 66 11.05 -18.92 -32.47
N MET A 67 11.28 -20.22 -32.14
CA MET A 67 12.30 -21.03 -32.81
C MET A 67 12.01 -21.21 -34.32
N PHE A 68 10.78 -21.55 -34.69
CA PHE A 68 10.40 -21.67 -36.12
C PHE A 68 10.53 -20.34 -36.86
N GLY A 69 10.18 -19.22 -36.22
CA GLY A 69 10.32 -17.88 -36.78
C GLY A 69 11.78 -17.48 -37.05
N ILE A 70 12.69 -17.74 -36.09
CA ILE A 70 14.13 -17.46 -36.24
C ILE A 70 14.76 -18.34 -37.31
N ILE A 71 14.45 -19.64 -37.34
CA ILE A 71 14.96 -20.59 -38.34
C ILE A 71 14.45 -20.21 -39.74
N GLY A 72 13.16 -19.90 -39.87
CA GLY A 72 12.55 -19.47 -41.13
C GLY A 72 13.13 -18.15 -41.64
N GLY A 73 13.25 -17.15 -40.76
CA GLY A 73 13.85 -15.85 -41.09
C GLY A 73 15.31 -15.98 -41.55
N LEU A 74 16.11 -16.75 -40.80
CA LEU A 74 17.52 -16.98 -41.12
C LEU A 74 17.69 -17.66 -42.49
N ILE A 75 16.92 -18.72 -42.77
CA ILE A 75 16.96 -19.42 -44.07
C ILE A 75 16.54 -18.50 -45.23
N THR A 76 15.54 -17.65 -45.00
CA THR A 76 15.03 -16.73 -46.02
C THR A 76 16.04 -15.63 -46.35
N VAL A 77 16.66 -15.03 -45.33
CA VAL A 77 17.73 -14.03 -45.49
C VAL A 77 18.95 -14.65 -46.18
N LEU A 78 19.37 -15.85 -45.76
CA LEU A 78 20.43 -16.62 -46.43
C LEU A 78 20.12 -16.81 -47.92
N LYS A 79 18.91 -17.24 -48.28
CA LYS A 79 18.53 -17.44 -49.69
C LYS A 79 18.49 -16.15 -50.52
N LEU A 80 18.30 -15.00 -49.90
CA LEU A 80 18.17 -13.71 -50.58
C LEU A 80 19.51 -13.00 -50.73
N VAL A 81 20.38 -13.11 -49.71
CA VAL A 81 21.70 -12.47 -49.65
C VAL A 81 22.75 -13.32 -50.38
N VAL A 82 22.73 -14.65 -50.23
CA VAL A 82 23.73 -15.55 -50.83
C VAL A 82 23.85 -15.38 -52.35
N PRO A 83 22.77 -15.39 -53.16
CA PRO A 83 22.89 -15.22 -54.60
C PRO A 83 23.44 -13.85 -55.00
N ARG A 84 23.07 -12.78 -54.26
CA ARG A 84 23.51 -11.41 -54.53
C ARG A 84 24.99 -11.22 -54.21
N VAL A 85 25.44 -11.73 -53.06
CA VAL A 85 26.85 -11.71 -52.66
C VAL A 85 27.68 -12.62 -53.56
N VAL A 86 27.19 -13.80 -53.96
CA VAL A 86 27.85 -14.66 -54.95
C VAL A 86 28.00 -13.95 -56.30
N LYS A 87 26.98 -13.19 -56.75
CA LYS A 87 27.06 -12.37 -57.97
C LYS A 87 28.06 -11.23 -57.84
N PHE A 88 28.14 -10.62 -56.65
CA PHE A 88 29.08 -9.53 -56.33
C PHE A 88 30.53 -10.01 -56.26
N ILE A 89 30.79 -11.18 -55.65
CA ILE A 89 32.11 -11.82 -55.58
C ILE A 89 32.53 -12.32 -56.97
N ARG A 90 31.61 -12.87 -57.78
CA ARG A 90 31.84 -13.24 -59.20
C ARG A 90 32.35 -12.07 -60.04
N LYS A 91 31.92 -10.84 -59.72
CA LYS A 91 32.30 -9.62 -60.45
C LYS A 91 33.71 -9.13 -60.10
N LYS A 92 34.34 -9.61 -59.01
CA LYS A 92 35.60 -9.04 -58.49
C LYS A 92 36.81 -9.98 -58.42
N ARG A 93 36.74 -11.29 -58.68
CA ARG A 93 37.97 -12.12 -58.64
C ARG A 93 37.98 -13.36 -59.54
N SER A 94 38.87 -13.35 -60.52
CA SER A 94 39.42 -14.53 -61.18
C SER A 94 40.67 -15.01 -60.41
N ARG A 95 40.78 -16.34 -60.27
CA ARG A 95 41.87 -17.13 -59.64
C ARG A 95 41.95 -17.12 -58.10
N LEU A 96 41.63 -18.26 -57.50
CA LEU A 96 42.45 -18.94 -56.47
C LEU A 96 41.95 -20.38 -56.26
N SER A 97 42.89 -21.32 -56.16
CA SER A 97 42.72 -22.79 -56.11
C SER A 97 42.91 -23.37 -54.70
N LEU A 98 42.45 -24.63 -54.52
CA LEU A 98 42.56 -25.57 -53.37
C LEU A 98 41.61 -25.32 -52.16
N ALA A 99 41.07 -26.30 -51.41
CA ALA A 99 41.21 -27.77 -51.36
C ALA A 99 39.88 -28.47 -50.98
N ASN A 100 39.78 -29.78 -51.24
CA ASN A 100 38.66 -30.69 -50.96
C ASN A 100 38.73 -31.29 -49.54
N VAL A 101 37.58 -31.40 -48.87
CA VAL A 101 37.37 -32.34 -47.75
C VAL A 101 36.01 -33.02 -48.01
N VAL A 102 36.07 -34.34 -48.24
CA VAL A 102 35.04 -35.36 -48.55
C VAL A 102 34.43 -35.36 -49.99
N PRO A 103 34.72 -36.42 -50.81
CA PRO A 103 33.98 -36.73 -52.03
C PRO A 103 32.80 -37.70 -51.79
N THR A 104 31.73 -37.57 -52.57
CA THR A 104 30.58 -38.50 -52.62
C THR A 104 30.65 -39.38 -53.88
N VAL A 105 30.24 -40.65 -53.76
CA VAL A 105 30.08 -41.63 -54.86
C VAL A 105 28.58 -41.88 -55.12
N PRO A 106 28.06 -41.95 -56.37
CA PRO A 106 28.72 -41.77 -57.67
C PRO A 106 28.64 -40.32 -58.21
N PRO A 107 29.48 -39.93 -59.18
CA PRO A 107 29.66 -38.54 -59.62
C PRO A 107 28.64 -38.11 -60.71
N SER A 108 28.09 -36.90 -60.59
CA SER A 108 27.37 -36.26 -61.70
C SER A 108 28.35 -35.54 -62.64
N THR A 109 28.15 -35.64 -63.95
CA THR A 109 29.04 -35.18 -65.05
C THR A 109 29.06 -33.66 -65.33
N ASP A 110 28.65 -32.81 -64.38
CA ASP A 110 28.51 -31.36 -64.57
C ASP A 110 29.38 -30.58 -63.57
N GLU A 111 30.58 -30.17 -64.00
CA GLU A 111 31.64 -29.55 -63.16
C GLU A 111 31.16 -28.24 -62.49
N HIS A 112 30.24 -27.51 -63.14
CA HIS A 112 29.64 -26.28 -62.62
C HIS A 112 28.62 -26.52 -61.50
N LYS A 113 27.87 -27.63 -61.53
CA LYS A 113 26.90 -27.98 -60.46
C LYS A 113 27.58 -28.47 -59.20
N LEU A 114 28.65 -29.25 -59.33
CA LEU A 114 29.41 -29.78 -58.20
C LEU A 114 30.17 -28.67 -57.42
N LYS A 115 30.70 -27.67 -58.15
CA LYS A 115 31.34 -26.48 -57.56
C LYS A 115 30.32 -25.57 -56.85
N ASN A 116 29.13 -25.38 -57.44
CA ASN A 116 28.05 -24.60 -56.83
C ASN A 116 27.49 -25.25 -55.55
N GLN A 117 27.32 -26.57 -55.52
CA GLN A 117 26.89 -27.28 -54.31
C GLN A 117 27.95 -27.17 -53.20
N LYS A 118 29.24 -27.37 -53.50
CA LYS A 118 30.33 -27.25 -52.52
C LYS A 118 30.51 -25.83 -51.95
N ILE A 119 30.39 -24.80 -52.78
CA ILE A 119 30.50 -23.40 -52.34
C ILE A 119 29.25 -22.99 -51.54
N SER A 120 28.06 -23.43 -51.94
CA SER A 120 26.80 -23.18 -51.23
C SER A 120 26.80 -23.81 -49.84
N THR A 121 27.28 -25.04 -49.70
CA THR A 121 27.37 -25.72 -48.39
C THR A 121 28.41 -25.05 -47.48
N ARG A 122 29.58 -24.67 -48.02
CA ARG A 122 30.62 -23.97 -47.23
C ARG A 122 30.18 -22.58 -46.78
N LEU A 123 29.46 -21.84 -47.63
CA LEU A 123 28.90 -20.53 -47.30
C LEU A 123 27.75 -20.63 -46.30
N ASN A 124 26.92 -21.68 -46.39
CA ASN A 124 25.86 -21.95 -45.42
C ASN A 124 26.44 -22.29 -44.04
N VAL A 125 27.50 -23.11 -43.98
CA VAL A 125 28.22 -23.41 -42.73
C VAL A 125 28.87 -22.15 -42.16
N LEU A 126 29.47 -21.31 -43.00
CA LEU A 126 30.10 -20.06 -42.55
C LEU A 126 29.08 -19.04 -42.02
N LEU A 127 27.92 -18.92 -42.67
CA LEU A 127 26.82 -18.06 -42.20
C LEU A 127 26.14 -18.60 -40.94
N LEU A 128 26.05 -19.92 -40.78
CA LEU A 128 25.58 -20.56 -39.56
C LEU A 128 26.55 -20.28 -38.40
N ILE A 129 27.86 -20.38 -38.64
CA ILE A 129 28.89 -20.02 -37.65
C ILE A 129 28.76 -18.53 -37.30
N LEU A 130 28.60 -17.66 -38.29
CA LEU A 130 28.45 -16.22 -38.05
C LEU A 130 27.18 -15.90 -37.23
N SER A 131 26.03 -16.50 -37.56
CA SER A 131 24.79 -16.28 -36.80
C SER A 131 24.88 -16.84 -35.38
N LEU A 132 25.51 -18.01 -35.19
CA LEU A 132 25.80 -18.55 -33.86
C LEU A 132 26.73 -17.65 -33.06
N THR A 133 27.77 -17.09 -33.68
CA THR A 133 28.68 -16.15 -32.99
C THR A 133 27.98 -14.85 -32.57
N ILE A 134 27.09 -14.30 -33.40
CA ILE A 134 26.31 -13.10 -33.06
C ILE A 134 25.35 -13.40 -31.90
N LEU A 135 24.65 -14.54 -31.95
CA LEU A 135 23.77 -14.97 -30.86
C LEU A 135 24.56 -15.17 -29.56
N LEU A 136 25.75 -15.78 -29.65
CA LEU A 136 26.61 -16.03 -28.49
C LEU A 136 27.12 -14.71 -27.89
N LEU A 137 27.51 -13.75 -28.72
CA LEU A 137 27.92 -12.41 -28.28
C LEU A 137 26.76 -11.67 -27.61
N TYR A 138 25.56 -11.72 -28.19
CA TYR A 138 24.36 -11.11 -27.63
C TYR A 138 23.97 -11.73 -26.28
N THR A 139 23.98 -13.06 -26.19
CA THR A 139 23.66 -13.79 -24.95
C THR A 139 24.70 -13.53 -23.86
N PHE A 140 25.97 -13.30 -24.23
CA PHE A 140 27.04 -12.97 -23.30
C PHE A 140 26.98 -11.51 -22.80
N LEU A 141 26.52 -10.58 -23.64
CA LEU A 141 26.43 -9.15 -23.32
C LEU A 141 25.14 -8.77 -22.56
N SER A 142 24.14 -9.63 -22.55
CA SER A 142 22.88 -9.38 -21.83
C SER A 142 23.05 -9.57 -20.31
N ASN A 143 22.57 -8.59 -19.54
CA ASN A 143 22.54 -8.64 -18.08
C ASN A 143 21.22 -9.27 -17.61
N VAL A 144 21.30 -10.09 -16.56
CA VAL A 144 20.15 -10.75 -15.93
C VAL A 144 20.07 -10.33 -14.47
N THR A 145 18.85 -10.02 -14.03
CA THR A 145 18.54 -9.67 -12.65
C THR A 145 18.34 -10.93 -11.81
N MET A 146 19.27 -11.19 -10.90
CA MET A 146 19.20 -12.27 -9.94
C MET A 146 18.71 -11.74 -8.59
N THR A 147 17.78 -12.45 -7.96
CA THR A 147 17.31 -12.16 -6.60
C THR A 147 18.07 -13.05 -5.64
N ILE A 148 18.68 -12.46 -4.61
CA ILE A 148 19.36 -13.17 -3.52
C ILE A 148 18.46 -13.15 -2.31
N ASN A 149 18.30 -14.31 -1.67
CA ASN A 149 17.55 -14.48 -0.44
C ASN A 149 18.52 -14.67 0.75
N VAL A 150 18.27 -13.94 1.84
CA VAL A 150 18.99 -14.03 3.11
C VAL A 150 17.98 -14.37 4.20
N PRO A 151 17.93 -15.62 4.68
CA PRO A 151 16.99 -16.01 5.74
C PRO A 151 17.39 -15.38 7.08
N THR A 152 16.40 -14.93 7.85
CA THR A 152 16.53 -14.41 9.23
C THR A 152 17.78 -13.54 9.45
N PRO A 153 17.85 -12.36 8.81
CA PRO A 153 19.02 -11.49 8.94
C PRO A 153 19.09 -10.84 10.32
N THR A 154 20.32 -10.65 10.81
CA THR A 154 20.58 -9.80 11.98
C THR A 154 20.53 -8.33 11.59
N LEU A 155 20.30 -7.42 12.56
CA LEU A 155 20.31 -5.98 12.31
C LEU A 155 21.59 -5.51 11.59
N ALA A 156 22.77 -5.91 12.09
CA ALA A 156 24.04 -5.57 11.46
C ALA A 156 24.15 -6.10 10.02
N LYS A 157 23.53 -7.26 9.73
CA LYS A 157 23.50 -7.79 8.37
C LYS A 157 22.55 -7.01 7.48
N TYR A 158 21.40 -6.61 8.00
CA TYR A 158 20.46 -5.73 7.31
C TYR A 158 21.09 -4.38 6.98
N GLU A 159 21.75 -3.72 7.93
CA GLU A 159 22.41 -2.43 7.72
C GLU A 159 23.47 -2.53 6.60
N GLN A 160 24.27 -3.60 6.61
CA GLN A 160 25.25 -3.86 5.55
C GLN A 160 24.60 -4.05 4.17
N LEU A 161 23.45 -4.73 4.11
CA LEU A 161 22.73 -4.95 2.87
C LEU A 161 22.05 -3.67 2.40
N TYR A 162 21.45 -2.91 3.31
CA TYR A 162 20.76 -1.67 3.02
C TYR A 162 21.74 -0.62 2.48
N SER A 163 22.94 -0.52 3.06
CA SER A 163 23.98 0.41 2.58
C SER A 163 24.43 0.14 1.14
N LYS A 164 24.21 -1.08 0.61
CA LYS A 164 24.63 -1.49 -0.72
C LYS A 164 23.49 -1.67 -1.72
N TYR A 165 22.30 -2.02 -1.24
CA TYR A 165 21.17 -2.46 -2.05
C TYR A 165 19.83 -1.82 -1.65
N SER A 166 19.85 -0.67 -0.96
CA SER A 166 18.66 0.02 -0.43
C SER A 166 17.45 0.06 -1.38
N GLN A 167 17.67 0.32 -2.67
CA GLN A 167 16.59 0.45 -3.66
C GLN A 167 15.81 -0.84 -3.96
N THR A 168 16.42 -2.02 -3.70
CA THR A 168 15.81 -3.31 -4.05
C THR A 168 15.77 -4.29 -2.88
N LEU A 169 16.27 -3.87 -1.71
CA LEU A 169 16.23 -4.66 -0.49
C LEU A 169 14.80 -4.63 0.07
N THR A 170 14.25 -5.79 0.35
CA THR A 170 12.93 -5.92 0.98
C THR A 170 12.98 -7.04 1.99
N CYS A 171 12.52 -6.74 3.21
CA CYS A 171 12.59 -7.64 4.35
C CYS A 171 11.23 -7.70 5.04
N PRO A 172 10.36 -8.69 4.72
CA PRO A 172 9.04 -8.79 5.34
C PRO A 172 9.15 -9.05 6.84
N CYS A 173 8.40 -8.28 7.63
CA CYS A 173 8.30 -8.48 9.07
C CYS A 173 7.43 -9.70 9.38
N LYS A 174 7.78 -10.45 10.41
CA LYS A 174 6.90 -11.49 10.97
C LYS A 174 5.78 -10.85 11.79
N HIS A 175 6.08 -9.78 12.52
CA HIS A 175 5.07 -8.98 13.22
C HIS A 175 4.87 -7.65 12.48
N ILE A 176 3.70 -7.50 11.88
CA ILE A 176 3.36 -6.30 11.12
C ILE A 176 2.83 -5.15 11.98
N SER A 177 2.54 -5.42 13.25
CA SER A 177 1.97 -4.47 14.19
C SER A 177 2.75 -4.54 15.50
N ILE A 178 3.32 -3.42 15.93
CA ILE A 178 4.22 -3.32 17.08
C ILE A 178 3.79 -2.15 17.96
N ASN A 179 3.51 -2.41 19.24
CA ASN A 179 3.16 -1.35 20.18
C ASN A 179 4.29 -0.32 20.33
N TYR A 180 3.96 0.97 20.38
CA TYR A 180 4.94 2.05 20.53
C TYR A 180 5.81 1.89 21.78
N GLU A 181 5.25 1.38 22.90
CA GLU A 181 6.00 1.14 24.15
C GLU A 181 7.26 0.28 24.00
N LYS A 182 7.35 -0.52 22.92
CA LYS A 182 8.49 -1.44 22.71
C LYS A 182 9.74 -0.73 22.22
N PHE A 183 9.56 0.40 21.53
CA PHE A 183 10.64 1.07 20.79
C PHE A 183 10.64 2.60 20.90
N LEU A 184 9.59 3.21 21.47
CA LEU A 184 9.53 4.63 21.79
C LEU A 184 9.43 4.83 23.30
N HIS A 185 10.22 5.78 23.80
CA HIS A 185 10.10 6.27 25.16
C HIS A 185 9.99 7.79 25.13
N ILE A 186 8.98 8.35 25.78
CA ILE A 186 8.71 9.79 25.84
C ILE A 186 8.74 10.22 27.30
N GLU A 187 9.51 11.25 27.60
CA GLU A 187 9.54 11.89 28.91
C GLU A 187 9.29 13.40 28.76
N TYR A 188 8.90 14.02 29.87
CA TYR A 188 8.62 15.45 29.92
C TYR A 188 9.06 16.02 31.26
N SER A 189 9.33 17.33 31.26
CA SER A 189 9.54 18.10 32.49
C SER A 189 8.50 19.22 32.56
N LEU A 190 7.86 19.39 33.72
CA LEU A 190 6.90 20.47 33.95
C LEU A 190 7.61 21.74 34.43
N HIS A 191 6.96 22.88 34.17
CA HIS A 191 7.40 24.19 34.63
C HIS A 191 7.62 24.17 36.14
N GLN A 192 8.71 24.79 36.61
CA GLN A 192 9.18 24.72 38.00
C GLN A 192 8.12 25.13 39.04
N VAL A 193 7.15 25.96 38.66
CA VAL A 193 6.01 26.32 39.53
C VAL A 193 5.24 25.09 40.02
N CYS A 194 5.13 24.04 39.20
CA CYS A 194 4.43 22.79 39.51
C CYS A 194 5.19 21.87 40.47
N THR A 195 6.42 22.23 40.86
CA THR A 195 7.17 21.55 41.93
C THR A 195 7.61 22.50 43.04
N SER A 196 7.17 23.76 42.97
CA SER A 196 7.53 24.82 43.90
C SER A 196 6.66 24.84 45.15
N VAL A 197 7.08 25.63 46.13
CA VAL A 197 6.30 25.89 47.35
C VAL A 197 4.92 26.51 47.06
N PHE A 198 4.75 27.20 45.93
CA PHE A 198 3.53 27.96 45.60
C PHE A 198 2.30 27.09 45.31
N ILE A 199 2.48 25.80 45.06
CA ILE A 199 1.36 24.85 44.89
C ILE A 199 1.13 23.99 46.13
N THR A 200 1.90 24.17 47.20
CA THR A 200 1.79 23.34 48.41
C THR A 200 0.62 23.78 49.30
N ASP A 201 0.12 22.85 50.12
CA ASP A 201 -0.88 23.16 51.14
C ASP A 201 -0.40 24.19 52.17
N GLU A 202 0.92 24.24 52.43
CA GLU A 202 1.51 25.19 53.37
C GLU A 202 1.33 26.64 52.88
N TRP A 203 1.71 26.91 51.63
CA TRP A 203 1.54 28.22 51.01
C TRP A 203 0.06 28.63 50.91
N ILE A 204 -0.79 27.71 50.44
CA ILE A 204 -2.22 27.97 50.29
C ILE A 204 -2.84 28.27 51.66
N SER A 205 -2.50 27.52 52.70
CA SER A 205 -3.00 27.74 54.07
C SER A 205 -2.48 29.04 54.68
N TYR A 206 -1.22 29.40 54.40
CA TYR A 206 -0.62 30.67 54.81
C TYR A 206 -1.42 31.87 54.26
N LEU A 207 -1.87 31.79 53.00
CA LEU A 207 -2.71 32.83 52.39
C LEU A 207 -4.10 32.92 53.03
N VAL A 208 -4.71 31.80 53.41
CA VAL A 208 -6.04 31.78 54.06
C VAL A 208 -6.00 32.45 55.44
N ILE A 209 -5.00 32.12 56.26
CA ILE A 209 -4.84 32.69 57.62
C ILE A 209 -4.61 34.21 57.58
N SER A 210 -4.04 34.70 56.48
CA SER A 210 -3.77 36.13 56.28
C SER A 210 -5.01 36.95 55.89
N ASN A 211 -6.18 36.33 55.69
CA ASN A 211 -7.40 37.00 55.25
C ASN A 211 -8.05 37.84 56.37
N LYS A 212 -7.66 39.13 56.46
CA LYS A 212 -8.35 40.12 57.29
C LYS A 212 -9.55 40.69 56.52
N THR A 213 -10.69 40.85 57.20
CA THR A 213 -11.98 41.37 56.70
C THR A 213 -11.83 42.70 55.96
N THR A 214 -11.44 42.67 54.69
CA THR A 214 -11.26 43.84 53.85
C THR A 214 -12.14 43.72 52.60
N SER A 215 -12.97 44.74 52.39
CA SER A 215 -14.11 44.70 51.47
C SER A 215 -13.78 44.99 50.00
N ALA A 216 -12.51 45.21 49.65
CA ALA A 216 -12.12 45.59 48.29
C ALA A 216 -12.09 44.37 47.36
N ASN A 217 -12.78 44.46 46.21
CA ASN A 217 -12.82 43.39 45.19
C ASN A 217 -11.45 43.05 44.61
N ILE A 218 -10.50 44.00 44.63
CA ILE A 218 -9.15 43.82 44.09
C ILE A 218 -8.11 43.34 45.11
N ASN A 219 -8.54 43.03 46.33
CA ASN A 219 -7.62 42.66 47.39
C ASN A 219 -7.17 41.21 47.22
N PHE A 220 -5.86 41.00 47.07
CA PHE A 220 -5.24 39.68 46.90
C PHE A 220 -5.63 38.70 48.00
N ARG A 221 -5.85 39.16 49.24
CA ARG A 221 -6.24 38.27 50.36
C ARG A 221 -7.58 37.56 50.13
N ARG A 222 -8.43 38.08 49.24
CA ARG A 222 -9.74 37.49 48.92
C ARG A 222 -9.63 36.34 47.91
N THR A 223 -8.70 36.43 46.96
CA THR A 223 -8.62 35.52 45.80
C THR A 223 -7.32 34.72 45.73
N GLY A 224 -6.27 35.14 46.44
CA GLY A 224 -4.92 34.57 46.36
C GLY A 224 -4.88 33.09 46.67
N SER A 225 -5.47 32.65 47.79
CA SER A 225 -5.53 31.22 48.14
C SER A 225 -6.22 30.39 47.06
N ASN A 226 -7.31 30.89 46.50
CA ASN A 226 -8.05 30.19 45.44
C ASN A 226 -7.30 30.19 44.10
N ALA A 227 -6.54 31.25 43.81
CA ALA A 227 -5.71 31.32 42.62
C ALA A 227 -4.58 30.28 42.70
N PHE A 228 -3.91 30.14 43.84
CA PHE A 228 -2.89 29.10 44.01
C PHE A 228 -3.46 27.68 44.10
N GLN A 229 -4.67 27.51 44.62
CA GLN A 229 -5.40 26.24 44.51
C GLN A 229 -5.71 25.90 43.04
N ALA A 230 -6.14 26.87 42.24
CA ALA A 230 -6.38 26.67 40.82
C ALA A 230 -5.07 26.37 40.06
N LEU A 231 -3.97 27.05 40.40
CA LEU A 231 -2.65 26.78 39.82
C LEU A 231 -2.17 25.36 40.14
N ARG A 232 -2.33 24.89 41.40
CA ARG A 232 -2.08 23.49 41.75
C ARG A 232 -2.93 22.55 40.92
N ALA A 233 -4.24 22.81 40.84
CA ALA A 233 -5.15 21.96 40.08
C ALA A 233 -4.75 21.90 38.60
N PHE A 234 -4.26 23.00 38.01
CA PHE A 234 -3.73 22.99 36.65
C PHE A 234 -2.50 22.10 36.50
N CYS A 235 -1.53 22.18 37.41
CA CYS A 235 -0.37 21.30 37.39
C CYS A 235 -0.76 19.81 37.48
N GLU A 236 -1.66 19.46 38.41
CA GLU A 236 -2.17 18.10 38.58
C GLU A 236 -2.95 17.60 37.35
N LEU A 237 -3.80 18.46 36.77
CA LEU A 237 -4.59 18.12 35.59
C LEU A 237 -3.69 17.91 34.36
N VAL A 238 -2.72 18.80 34.15
CA VAL A 238 -1.71 18.66 33.09
C VAL A 238 -0.97 17.33 33.21
N GLU A 239 -0.45 17.03 34.40
CA GLU A 239 0.29 15.79 34.65
C GLU A 239 -0.59 14.56 34.39
N SER A 240 -1.82 14.57 34.89
CA SER A 240 -2.78 13.49 34.64
C SER A 240 -3.16 13.37 33.17
N THR A 241 -3.33 14.47 32.44
CA THR A 241 -3.65 14.47 31.02
C THR A 241 -2.51 13.85 30.23
N ILE A 242 -1.26 14.29 30.46
CA ILE A 242 -0.10 13.73 29.78
C ILE A 242 0.05 12.23 30.10
N ASN A 243 -0.06 11.83 31.37
CA ASN A 243 0.08 10.43 31.77
C ASN A 243 -1.00 9.54 31.13
N ASN A 244 -2.26 9.99 31.12
CA ASN A 244 -3.35 9.24 30.48
C ASN A 244 -3.15 9.12 28.96
N SER A 245 -2.74 10.21 28.31
CA SER A 245 -2.45 10.20 26.88
C SER A 245 -1.23 9.33 26.55
N LEU A 246 -0.20 9.29 27.41
CA LEU A 246 0.95 8.39 27.24
C LEU A 246 0.54 6.92 27.33
N ILE A 247 -0.36 6.55 28.25
CA ILE A 247 -0.88 5.17 28.34
C ILE A 247 -1.57 4.76 27.02
N GLN A 248 -2.37 5.64 26.44
CA GLN A 248 -3.02 5.40 25.15
C GLN A 248 -2.04 5.38 23.97
N PHE A 249 -1.05 6.27 23.98
CA PHE A 249 0.00 6.30 22.97
C PHE A 249 0.83 5.01 23.00
N ASN A 250 1.24 4.57 24.19
CA ASN A 250 2.06 3.37 24.37
C ASN A 250 1.36 2.09 23.92
N SER A 251 0.03 2.03 24.03
CA SER A 251 -0.77 0.91 23.52
C SER A 251 -1.11 0.99 22.03
N SER A 252 -0.86 2.15 21.40
CA SER A 252 -1.02 2.33 19.96
C SER A 252 0.07 1.60 19.18
N GLN A 253 -0.23 1.26 17.92
CA GLN A 253 0.58 0.34 17.14
C GLN A 253 1.22 0.99 15.91
N TYR A 254 2.49 0.68 15.71
CA TYR A 254 3.21 0.92 14.47
C TYR A 254 2.95 -0.22 13.49
N ILE A 255 2.39 0.13 12.33
CA ILE A 255 2.01 -0.85 11.30
C ILE A 255 3.00 -0.79 10.15
N THR A 256 3.68 -1.91 9.90
CA THR A 256 4.57 -2.06 8.74
C THR A 256 4.68 -3.51 8.28
N ALA A 257 4.50 -3.74 6.98
CA ALA A 257 4.63 -5.08 6.39
C ALA A 257 6.09 -5.51 6.17
N SER A 258 7.01 -4.54 6.15
CA SER A 258 8.44 -4.79 5.93
C SER A 258 9.29 -3.89 6.82
N VAL A 259 10.54 -4.28 7.05
CA VAL A 259 11.48 -3.47 7.84
C VAL A 259 11.57 -2.07 7.23
N ALA A 260 11.12 -1.07 7.98
CA ALA A 260 11.28 0.34 7.64
C ALA A 260 12.76 0.71 7.75
N SER A 261 13.25 1.54 6.83
CA SER A 261 14.63 2.04 6.93
C SER A 261 14.81 2.89 8.19
N PRO A 262 16.03 3.06 8.70
CA PRO A 262 16.29 3.92 9.84
C PRO A 262 15.75 5.34 9.65
N GLU A 263 15.90 5.91 8.45
CA GLU A 263 15.43 7.25 8.14
C GLU A 263 13.90 7.34 8.09
N LEU A 264 13.26 6.34 7.48
CA LEU A 264 11.79 6.27 7.40
C LEU A 264 11.18 6.08 8.78
N PHE A 265 11.73 5.15 9.57
CA PHE A 265 11.34 4.90 10.94
C PHE A 265 11.46 6.17 11.78
N GLN A 266 12.61 6.86 11.74
CA GLN A 266 12.84 8.09 12.50
C GLN A 266 11.83 9.18 12.11
N SER A 267 11.59 9.37 10.81
CA SER A 267 10.62 10.36 10.32
C SER A 267 9.20 10.05 10.77
N GLN A 268 8.78 8.78 10.70
CA GLN A 268 7.45 8.35 11.12
C GLN A 268 7.29 8.44 12.64
N ALA A 269 8.26 7.96 13.40
CA ALA A 269 8.30 8.08 14.86
C ALA A 269 8.18 9.53 15.31
N GLN A 270 8.94 10.44 14.71
CA GLN A 270 8.83 11.86 15.03
C GLN A 270 7.46 12.44 14.68
N SER A 271 6.87 12.03 13.56
CA SER A 271 5.51 12.44 13.19
C SER A 271 4.48 11.99 14.22
N PHE A 272 4.57 10.74 14.72
CA PHE A 272 3.66 10.22 15.74
C PHE A 272 3.84 10.93 17.08
N ILE A 273 5.09 11.24 17.48
CA ILE A 273 5.38 12.00 18.69
C ILE A 273 4.79 13.42 18.58
N ASN A 274 4.98 14.09 17.44
CA ASN A 274 4.43 15.43 17.21
C ASN A 274 2.90 15.43 17.25
N GLN A 275 2.28 14.42 16.65
CA GLN A 275 0.82 14.23 16.69
C GLN A 275 0.32 13.96 18.11
N PHE A 276 1.03 13.14 18.87
CA PHE A 276 0.74 12.89 20.28
C PHE A 276 0.77 14.18 21.11
N ILE A 277 1.85 14.97 21.00
CA ILE A 277 1.99 16.24 21.72
C ILE A 277 0.85 17.19 21.32
N SER A 278 0.64 17.39 20.01
CA SER A 278 -0.39 18.31 19.53
C SER A 278 -1.80 17.88 19.94
N SER A 279 -2.13 16.60 19.83
CA SER A 279 -3.45 16.08 20.19
C SER A 279 -3.69 16.20 21.69
N THR A 280 -2.70 15.88 22.52
CA THR A 280 -2.80 15.98 23.99
C THR A 280 -3.03 17.43 24.41
N THR A 281 -2.24 18.36 23.85
CA THR A 281 -2.40 19.80 24.11
C THR A 281 -3.76 20.32 23.68
N ASN A 282 -4.20 19.98 22.46
CA ASN A 282 -5.47 20.44 21.93
C ASN A 282 -6.66 19.94 22.76
N THR A 283 -6.64 18.67 23.18
CA THR A 283 -7.68 18.10 24.05
C THR A 283 -7.76 18.82 25.39
N PHE A 284 -6.62 19.12 26.02
CA PHE A 284 -6.58 19.87 27.28
C PHE A 284 -7.15 21.29 27.12
N VAL A 285 -6.66 22.03 26.12
CA VAL A 285 -7.08 23.41 25.84
C VAL A 285 -8.56 23.47 25.48
N LEU A 286 -9.06 22.51 24.71
CA LEU A 286 -10.49 22.41 24.38
C LEU A 286 -11.34 22.18 25.62
N SER A 287 -10.90 21.30 26.52
CA SER A 287 -11.58 21.03 27.79
C SER A 287 -11.66 22.30 28.65
N LEU A 288 -10.52 23.00 28.79
CA LEU A 288 -10.44 24.25 29.53
C LEU A 288 -11.36 25.33 28.92
N ASN A 289 -11.32 25.52 27.61
CA ASN A 289 -12.16 26.52 26.92
C ASN A 289 -13.64 26.20 27.04
N THR A 290 -14.02 24.92 26.99
CA THR A 290 -15.40 24.49 27.21
C THR A 290 -15.87 24.91 28.60
N ILE A 291 -15.09 24.60 29.66
CA ILE A 291 -15.42 24.99 31.03
C ILE A 291 -15.58 26.51 31.16
N ARG A 292 -14.64 27.28 30.60
CA ARG A 292 -14.66 28.76 30.63
C ARG A 292 -15.91 29.33 29.95
N ASN A 293 -16.22 28.85 28.76
CA ASN A 293 -17.34 29.32 27.96
C ASN A 293 -18.68 28.95 28.60
N SER A 294 -18.83 27.72 29.11
CA SER A 294 -20.04 27.30 29.83
C SER A 294 -20.22 28.10 31.12
N THR A 295 -19.15 28.28 31.90
CA THR A 295 -19.21 29.08 33.15
C THR A 295 -19.70 30.51 32.90
N HIS A 296 -19.23 31.15 31.83
CA HIS A 296 -19.67 32.50 31.49
C HIS A 296 -21.06 32.53 30.85
N GLY A 297 -21.35 31.63 29.91
CA GLY A 297 -22.63 31.56 29.21
C GLY A 297 -23.80 31.30 30.15
N ASP A 298 -23.60 30.44 31.15
CA ASP A 298 -24.60 30.15 32.18
C ASP A 298 -24.64 31.22 33.30
N SER A 299 -23.78 32.24 33.22
CA SER A 299 -23.68 33.33 34.20
C SER A 299 -23.53 32.83 35.66
N LEU A 300 -22.73 31.77 35.85
CA LEU A 300 -22.57 31.15 37.18
C LEU A 300 -22.00 32.14 38.19
N VAL A 301 -22.68 32.34 39.32
CA VAL A 301 -22.20 33.27 40.36
C VAL A 301 -20.98 32.67 41.06
N SER A 302 -19.87 33.39 41.05
CA SER A 302 -18.63 33.02 41.75
C SER A 302 -18.91 32.94 43.26
N GLY A 303 -18.44 31.88 43.92
CA GLY A 303 -18.56 31.74 45.36
C GLY A 303 -17.87 32.87 46.15
N LEU A 304 -16.89 33.53 45.53
CA LEU A 304 -16.23 34.71 46.09
C LEU A 304 -16.95 36.01 45.75
N LEU A 305 -18.09 35.99 45.05
CA LEU A 305 -18.85 37.17 44.59
C LEU A 305 -17.99 38.17 43.81
N THR A 306 -17.06 37.65 43.00
CA THR A 306 -16.12 38.43 42.18
C THR A 306 -16.70 38.85 40.84
N ASN A 307 -17.76 38.19 40.37
CA ASN A 307 -18.48 38.51 39.13
C ASN A 307 -19.85 39.18 39.36
N TYR A 308 -20.57 38.82 40.42
CA TYR A 308 -21.82 39.45 40.83
C TYR A 308 -21.83 39.74 42.33
N LEU A 309 -22.28 40.93 42.71
CA LEU A 309 -22.64 41.27 44.07
C LEU A 309 -24.09 40.89 44.32
N ILE A 310 -24.33 40.26 45.46
CA ILE A 310 -25.66 39.92 45.94
C ILE A 310 -25.97 40.86 47.11
N THR A 311 -27.04 41.65 46.97
CA THR A 311 -27.56 42.53 48.03
C THR A 311 -28.99 42.14 48.38
N ILE A 312 -29.32 42.25 49.66
CA ILE A 312 -30.68 42.03 50.15
C ILE A 312 -31.32 43.40 50.32
N GLY A 313 -32.34 43.67 49.51
CA GLY A 313 -33.18 44.85 49.60
C GLY A 313 -34.54 44.53 50.21
N THR A 314 -35.37 45.56 50.36
CA THR A 314 -36.76 45.44 50.77
C THR A 314 -37.67 45.92 49.63
N SER A 315 -38.66 45.11 49.26
CA SER A 315 -39.68 45.49 48.30
C SER A 315 -40.63 46.55 48.88
N VAL A 316 -41.47 47.11 48.01
CA VAL A 316 -42.57 48.01 48.39
C VAL A 316 -43.59 47.31 49.31
N SER A 317 -43.66 45.97 49.28
CA SER A 317 -44.52 45.13 50.14
C SER A 317 -43.85 44.68 51.44
N ASN A 318 -42.68 45.23 51.82
CA ASN A 318 -41.89 44.82 52.99
C ASN A 318 -41.35 43.37 52.92
N GLU A 319 -41.24 42.79 51.72
CA GLU A 319 -40.63 41.48 51.50
C GLU A 319 -39.14 41.63 51.20
N ALA A 320 -38.33 40.68 51.66
CA ALA A 320 -36.92 40.64 51.33
C ALA A 320 -36.75 40.27 49.84
N ILE A 321 -36.06 41.12 49.08
CA ILE A 321 -35.71 40.86 47.68
C ILE A 321 -34.20 40.69 47.54
N VAL A 322 -33.79 39.72 46.71
CA VAL A 322 -32.39 39.50 46.38
C VAL A 322 -32.10 40.24 45.08
N LEU A 323 -31.20 41.21 45.14
CA LEU A 323 -30.73 41.98 43.99
C LEU A 323 -29.33 41.52 43.62
N THR A 324 -29.12 41.21 42.34
CA THR A 324 -27.79 40.90 41.80
C THR A 324 -27.33 42.05 40.92
N SER A 325 -26.06 42.42 41.06
CA SER A 325 -25.44 43.44 40.20
C SER A 325 -24.07 42.96 39.73
N PRO A 326 -23.75 43.08 38.44
CA PRO A 326 -22.47 42.62 37.92
C PRO A 326 -21.33 43.51 38.44
N VAL A 327 -20.22 42.89 38.79
CA VAL A 327 -18.99 43.59 39.20
C VAL A 327 -18.31 44.17 37.96
N GLY A 328 -17.78 45.38 38.09
CA GLY A 328 -16.90 46.01 37.11
C GLY A 328 -15.45 46.01 37.57
N TYR A 329 -14.53 45.67 36.67
CA TYR A 329 -13.10 45.85 36.85
C TYR A 329 -12.62 46.90 35.84
N SER A 330 -12.26 48.08 36.34
CA SER A 330 -11.95 49.26 35.49
C SER A 330 -13.12 49.58 34.54
N THR A 331 -12.91 49.61 33.22
CA THR A 331 -13.92 49.83 32.19
C THR A 331 -14.64 48.55 31.75
N CYS A 332 -14.28 47.38 32.29
CA CYS A 332 -14.82 46.08 31.88
C CYS A 332 -15.87 45.57 32.87
N ASN A 333 -16.99 45.05 32.37
CA ASN A 333 -18.11 44.54 33.17
C ASN A 333 -18.27 43.01 33.03
N CYS A 334 -18.42 42.30 34.14
CA CYS A 334 -18.49 40.84 34.18
C CYS A 334 -19.71 40.23 33.47
N VAL A 335 -20.77 41.01 33.23
CA VAL A 335 -21.91 40.56 32.42
C VAL A 335 -21.56 40.50 30.93
N LEU A 336 -20.65 41.37 30.48
CA LEU A 336 -20.27 41.52 29.06
C LEU A 336 -19.06 40.66 28.70
N SER A 337 -18.17 40.40 29.66
CA SER A 337 -16.97 39.59 29.43
C SER A 337 -16.52 38.94 30.74
N SER A 338 -16.26 37.63 30.69
CA SER A 338 -15.64 36.89 31.79
C SER A 338 -14.16 37.25 32.01
N ARG A 339 -13.51 37.86 31.01
CA ARG A 339 -12.07 38.17 31.03
C ARG A 339 -11.74 39.49 31.72
N CYS A 340 -12.71 40.19 32.31
CA CYS A 340 -12.43 41.44 33.01
C CYS A 340 -11.50 41.22 34.20
N ILE A 341 -10.42 41.99 34.25
CA ILE A 341 -9.40 41.92 35.29
C ILE A 341 -8.99 43.30 35.80
N ALA A 342 -8.42 43.34 37.00
CA ALA A 342 -7.69 44.47 37.57
C ALA A 342 -6.44 43.98 38.30
N GLN A 343 -5.43 44.84 38.39
CA GLN A 343 -4.21 44.54 39.13
C GLN A 343 -4.54 44.17 40.57
N SER A 344 -4.06 43.00 41.01
CA SER A 344 -4.26 42.55 42.38
C SER A 344 -3.39 43.39 43.33
N SER A 345 -3.95 43.74 44.49
CA SER A 345 -3.25 44.57 45.46
C SER A 345 -3.48 44.12 46.90
N VAL A 346 -2.58 44.51 47.78
CA VAL A 346 -2.70 44.28 49.22
C VAL A 346 -2.78 45.65 49.90
N LEU A 347 -3.85 45.88 50.66
CA LEU A 347 -4.00 47.09 51.48
C LEU A 347 -3.40 46.85 52.87
N SER A 348 -2.58 47.79 53.37
CA SER A 348 -2.16 47.80 54.78
C SER A 348 -3.28 48.38 55.66
N SER A 349 -3.64 47.66 56.73
CA SER A 349 -4.54 48.17 57.77
C SER A 349 -3.82 48.99 58.85
N LEU A 350 -2.48 49.02 58.81
CA LEU A 350 -1.63 49.73 59.75
C LEU A 350 -1.18 51.04 59.10
N VAL A 351 -1.84 52.13 59.51
CA VAL A 351 -1.41 53.55 59.41
C VAL A 351 -0.90 53.97 58.02
N ASN A 352 -1.80 54.48 57.17
CA ASN A 352 -1.49 55.38 56.05
C ASN A 352 -0.43 54.91 55.03
N MET A 353 -0.23 53.60 54.87
CA MET A 353 0.62 53.00 53.83
C MET A 353 -0.25 52.53 52.66
N GLY A 354 0.15 52.92 51.45
CA GLY A 354 -0.63 52.76 50.20
C GLY A 354 -0.89 51.33 49.76
N TYR A 355 -1.41 51.19 48.54
CA TYR A 355 -1.63 49.90 47.89
C TYR A 355 -0.29 49.29 47.46
N PHE A 356 0.00 48.06 47.88
CA PHE A 356 1.03 47.24 47.24
C PHE A 356 0.39 46.46 46.09
N TYR A 357 0.70 46.83 44.86
CA TYR A 357 0.28 46.08 43.67
C TYR A 357 1.25 44.93 43.46
N ILE A 358 0.73 43.72 43.29
CA ILE A 358 1.54 42.52 43.08
C ILE A 358 1.86 42.46 41.58
N PRO A 359 3.10 42.69 41.14
CA PRO A 359 3.47 42.66 39.71
C PRO A 359 3.02 41.38 39.04
N GLY A 360 2.47 41.51 37.83
CA GLY A 360 2.01 40.36 37.05
C GLY A 360 0.76 39.64 37.55
N PHE A 361 0.22 39.96 38.73
CA PHE A 361 -0.88 39.19 39.32
C PHE A 361 -2.22 39.94 39.30
N TYR A 362 -3.27 39.28 38.84
CA TYR A 362 -4.58 39.91 38.63
C TYR A 362 -5.71 39.27 39.47
N THR A 363 -6.77 40.04 39.63
CA THR A 363 -8.09 39.59 40.10
C THR A 363 -9.13 39.95 39.05
N GLY A 364 -10.28 39.28 39.02
CA GLY A 364 -11.25 39.46 37.95
C GLY A 364 -12.57 38.76 38.22
N CYS A 365 -13.43 38.68 37.21
CA CYS A 365 -14.77 38.09 37.33
C CYS A 365 -14.72 36.67 37.91
N TYR A 366 -13.83 35.85 37.35
CA TYR A 366 -13.55 34.50 37.82
C TYR A 366 -12.07 34.37 38.18
N VAL A 367 -11.77 33.63 39.24
CA VAL A 367 -10.39 33.39 39.69
C VAL A 367 -9.56 32.74 38.58
N ILE A 368 -10.14 31.79 37.84
CA ILE A 368 -9.48 31.14 36.70
C ILE A 368 -9.16 32.17 35.60
N GLU A 369 -10.11 33.00 35.18
CA GLU A 369 -9.87 34.02 34.12
C GLU A 369 -8.81 35.05 34.51
N ALA A 370 -8.76 35.42 35.79
CA ALA A 370 -7.75 36.32 36.32
C ALA A 370 -6.37 35.64 36.40
N LEU A 371 -6.32 34.39 36.85
CA LEU A 371 -5.08 33.61 36.93
C LEU A 371 -4.49 33.36 35.54
N LEU A 372 -5.32 33.00 34.56
CA LEU A 372 -4.90 32.78 33.17
C LEU A 372 -4.21 34.01 32.57
N GLN A 373 -4.67 35.21 32.91
CA GLN A 373 -4.07 36.47 32.47
C GLN A 373 -2.91 36.94 33.36
N SER A 374 -2.69 36.29 34.51
CA SER A 374 -1.57 36.58 35.40
C SER A 374 -0.28 35.96 34.90
N THR A 375 0.84 36.53 35.32
CA THR A 375 2.20 36.04 35.11
C THR A 375 2.80 35.65 36.46
N LEU A 376 4.01 35.07 36.44
CA LEU A 376 4.74 34.69 37.65
C LEU A 376 5.83 35.70 38.03
N GLU A 377 5.83 36.91 37.46
CA GLU A 377 6.87 37.94 37.64
C GLU A 377 7.25 38.16 39.11
N CYS A 378 6.27 38.46 39.97
CA CYS A 378 6.54 38.63 41.41
C CYS A 378 7.11 37.37 42.09
N PHE A 379 6.80 36.19 41.57
CA PHE A 379 7.21 34.91 42.16
C PHE A 379 8.62 34.47 41.73
N TYR A 380 9.22 35.18 40.76
CA TYR A 380 10.64 35.09 40.43
C TYR A 380 11.51 36.11 41.19
N ASP A 381 10.90 37.13 41.83
CA ASP A 381 11.60 38.16 42.61
C ASP A 381 11.42 37.96 44.12
N GLN A 382 12.50 37.60 44.81
CA GLN A 382 12.50 37.42 46.27
C GLN A 382 12.07 38.70 47.01
N ASN A 383 12.46 39.89 46.53
CA ASN A 383 12.05 41.15 47.18
C ASN A 383 10.54 41.36 47.06
N CYS A 384 9.94 40.93 45.96
CA CYS A 384 8.50 41.02 45.77
C CYS A 384 7.74 40.08 46.72
N ILE A 385 8.24 38.85 46.90
CA ILE A 385 7.69 37.89 47.86
C ILE A 385 7.82 38.42 49.29
N ASP A 386 8.99 38.95 49.66
CA ASP A 386 9.24 39.48 51.01
C ASP A 386 8.30 40.67 51.30
N GLN A 387 8.07 41.55 50.32
CA GLN A 387 7.09 42.63 50.42
C GLN A 387 5.67 42.08 50.54
N LEU A 388 5.28 41.10 49.73
CA LEU A 388 3.97 40.47 49.81
C LEU A 388 3.74 39.88 51.21
N GLN A 389 4.71 39.14 51.75
CA GLN A 389 4.65 38.58 53.10
C GLN A 389 4.54 39.66 54.18
N PHE A 390 5.29 40.76 54.05
CA PHE A 390 5.18 41.91 54.94
C PHE A 390 3.75 42.46 55.00
N TYR A 391 3.10 42.65 53.85
CA TYR A 391 1.73 43.15 53.83
C TYR A 391 0.72 42.12 54.35
N LEU A 392 0.93 40.82 54.14
CA LEU A 392 -0.02 39.79 54.59
C LEU A 392 -0.20 39.76 56.13
N THR A 393 0.79 40.18 56.92
CA THR A 393 0.73 40.33 58.40
C THR A 393 -0.02 39.20 59.12
N SER A 394 0.46 37.96 58.96
CA SER A 394 0.00 36.79 59.71
C SER A 394 0.81 36.56 61.00
N ALA A 395 0.26 35.82 61.96
CA ALA A 395 0.95 35.44 63.20
C ALA A 395 2.00 34.33 63.00
N SER A 396 2.02 33.71 61.82
CA SER A 396 2.94 32.64 61.43
C SER A 396 3.92 33.13 60.37
N SER A 397 5.22 32.96 60.60
CA SER A 397 6.25 33.19 59.58
C SER A 397 6.42 31.93 58.72
N MET A 398 6.36 32.06 57.40
CA MET A 398 6.70 31.00 56.44
C MET A 398 7.94 31.42 55.65
N ASN A 399 8.92 30.53 55.50
CA ASN A 399 10.07 30.80 54.64
C ASN A 399 9.69 30.46 53.19
N VAL A 400 9.59 31.47 52.33
CA VAL A 400 9.16 31.30 50.94
C VAL A 400 10.28 31.79 50.05
N THR A 401 10.80 30.89 49.21
CA THR A 401 11.84 31.21 48.23
C THR A 401 11.23 31.46 46.86
N ALA A 402 11.74 32.46 46.16
CA ALA A 402 11.41 32.73 44.76
C ALA A 402 11.73 31.54 43.85
N LEU A 403 11.03 31.47 42.72
CA LEU A 403 11.35 30.59 41.62
C LEU A 403 12.75 30.90 41.07
N ASN A 404 13.44 29.88 40.55
CA ASN A 404 14.84 29.97 40.16
C ASN A 404 14.97 30.39 38.69
N LEU A 405 15.45 31.62 38.47
CA LEU A 405 15.75 32.18 37.14
C LEU A 405 16.92 31.51 36.42
N SER A 406 17.76 30.75 37.13
CA SER A 406 18.91 30.06 36.54
C SER A 406 18.54 28.71 35.91
N LEU A 407 17.31 28.21 36.14
CA LEU A 407 16.84 26.98 35.49
C LEU A 407 16.46 27.28 34.03
N PRO A 408 16.81 26.41 33.08
CA PRO A 408 16.34 26.53 31.71
C PRO A 408 14.81 26.53 31.68
N SER A 409 14.24 27.54 31.01
CA SER A 409 12.80 27.67 30.79
C SER A 409 12.58 28.09 29.35
N GLN A 410 11.57 27.50 28.70
CA GLN A 410 11.14 27.97 27.37
C GLN A 410 10.21 29.19 27.44
N TYR A 411 9.76 29.55 28.65
CA TYR A 411 8.89 30.69 28.92
C TYR A 411 9.67 31.85 29.53
N SER A 412 9.27 33.06 29.16
CA SER A 412 9.73 34.30 29.82
C SER A 412 9.00 34.53 31.14
N GLU A 413 9.57 35.35 32.03
CA GLU A 413 8.96 35.70 33.33
C GLU A 413 7.60 36.41 33.21
N ASP A 414 7.40 37.15 32.11
CA ASP A 414 6.16 37.84 31.75
C ASP A 414 5.18 36.98 30.94
N SER A 415 5.50 35.70 30.71
CA SER A 415 4.56 34.75 30.10
C SER A 415 3.35 34.54 31.01
N THR A 416 2.16 34.61 30.42
CA THR A 416 0.91 34.39 31.17
C THR A 416 0.72 32.92 31.50
N ILE A 417 0.00 32.61 32.58
CA ILE A 417 -0.37 31.22 32.90
C ILE A 417 -1.17 30.58 31.76
N GLU A 418 -1.97 31.35 31.01
CA GLU A 418 -2.63 30.86 29.78
C GLU A 418 -1.62 30.41 28.73
N ASN A 419 -0.52 31.14 28.50
CA ASN A 419 0.53 30.73 27.56
C ASN A 419 1.25 29.46 28.00
N LEU A 420 1.49 29.30 29.31
CA LEU A 420 2.03 28.06 29.86
C LEU A 420 1.05 26.91 29.61
N LEU A 421 -0.23 27.07 29.94
CA LEU A 421 -1.26 26.03 29.77
C LEU A 421 -1.55 25.66 28.32
N ASN A 422 -1.44 26.62 27.39
CA ASN A 422 -1.54 26.37 25.96
C ASN A 422 -0.44 25.42 25.44
N ASN A 423 0.60 25.16 26.24
CA ASN A 423 1.67 24.20 25.97
C ASN A 423 1.81 23.19 27.13
N LEU A 424 0.71 22.90 27.83
CA LEU A 424 0.64 21.93 28.94
C LEU A 424 1.64 22.23 30.06
N MET A 425 2.08 23.47 30.24
CA MET A 425 3.10 23.86 31.22
C MET A 425 4.38 23.00 31.15
N VAL A 426 4.67 22.36 30.01
CA VAL A 426 5.87 21.55 29.81
C VAL A 426 7.03 22.48 29.51
N GLU A 427 8.23 22.20 30.01
CA GLU A 427 9.47 22.91 29.68
C GLU A 427 10.18 22.23 28.51
N GLU A 428 10.31 20.90 28.59
CA GLU A 428 10.99 20.10 27.57
C GLU A 428 10.30 18.76 27.40
N TRP A 429 10.12 18.37 26.14
CA TRP A 429 9.79 17.00 25.73
C TRP A 429 11.08 16.30 25.30
N SER A 430 11.37 15.14 25.88
CA SER A 430 12.45 14.28 25.41
C SER A 430 11.89 12.96 24.90
N SER A 431 12.49 12.45 23.84
CA SER A 431 12.07 11.16 23.27
C SER A 431 13.27 10.35 22.85
N THR A 432 13.21 9.04 23.13
CA THR A 432 14.22 8.07 22.72
C THR A 432 13.57 7.09 21.74
N GLN A 433 14.18 6.95 20.57
CA GLN A 433 13.74 6.05 19.51
C GLN A 433 14.73 4.89 19.39
N LEU A 434 14.29 3.68 19.70
CA LEU A 434 15.12 2.48 19.76
C LEU A 434 14.92 1.62 18.52
N TYR A 435 15.65 1.93 17.45
CA TYR A 435 15.53 1.24 16.17
C TYR A 435 15.89 -0.25 16.24
N ASP A 436 16.84 -0.61 17.10
CA ASP A 436 17.23 -1.99 17.39
C ASP A 436 16.06 -2.79 17.98
N ARG A 437 15.38 -2.21 18.97
CA ARG A 437 14.18 -2.81 19.57
C ARG A 437 13.06 -2.95 18.57
N TYR A 438 12.84 -1.94 17.73
CA TYR A 438 11.90 -2.03 16.61
C TYR A 438 12.24 -3.19 15.66
N TYR A 439 13.51 -3.31 15.26
CA TYR A 439 13.96 -4.37 14.35
C TYR A 439 13.75 -5.76 14.97
N ASP A 440 14.09 -5.91 16.25
CA ASP A 440 13.92 -7.15 17.01
C ASP A 440 12.45 -7.55 17.19
N GLU A 441 11.52 -6.59 17.29
CA GLU A 441 10.07 -6.84 17.34
C GLU A 441 9.49 -7.16 15.96
N CYS A 442 9.95 -6.50 14.90
CA CYS A 442 9.55 -6.79 13.51
C CYS A 442 9.92 -8.23 13.10
N GLN A 443 11.06 -8.74 13.55
CA GLN A 443 11.56 -10.10 13.27
C GLN A 443 11.50 -10.45 11.76
N PRO A 444 12.41 -9.91 10.92
CA PRO A 444 12.35 -10.17 9.49
C PRO A 444 12.48 -11.66 9.18
N ILE A 445 11.53 -12.19 8.43
CA ILE A 445 11.46 -13.61 8.06
C ILE A 445 12.64 -13.94 7.14
N GLU A 446 12.80 -13.12 6.11
CA GLU A 446 13.89 -13.16 5.15
C GLU A 446 14.09 -11.76 4.55
N CYS A 447 15.28 -11.50 4.03
CA CYS A 447 15.55 -10.32 3.21
C CYS A 447 15.88 -10.75 1.78
N THR A 448 15.28 -10.08 0.81
CA THR A 448 15.58 -10.27 -0.60
C THR A 448 16.15 -9.00 -1.20
N TYR A 449 17.15 -9.13 -2.06
CA TYR A 449 17.67 -8.01 -2.85
C TYR A 449 18.08 -8.47 -4.24
N THR A 450 18.11 -7.54 -5.20
CA THR A 450 18.44 -7.87 -6.59
C THR A 450 19.81 -7.37 -7.01
N ILE A 451 20.53 -8.18 -7.77
CA ILE A 451 21.80 -7.82 -8.39
C ILE A 451 21.76 -8.06 -9.90
N GLN A 452 22.47 -7.23 -10.64
CA GLN A 452 22.67 -7.42 -12.08
C GLN A 452 23.91 -8.27 -12.32
N THR A 453 23.75 -9.42 -12.99
CA THR A 453 24.83 -10.36 -13.30
C THR A 453 24.78 -10.78 -14.76
N ARG A 454 25.88 -11.34 -15.28
CA ARG A 454 25.92 -11.89 -16.65
C ARG A 454 25.45 -13.35 -16.67
N ASN A 455 24.99 -13.81 -17.83
CA ASN A 455 24.62 -15.21 -18.04
C ASN A 455 25.76 -16.17 -17.69
N ASN A 456 25.44 -17.20 -16.91
CA ASN A 456 26.41 -18.25 -16.55
C ASN A 456 26.83 -19.04 -17.80
N VAL A 457 28.11 -19.41 -17.88
CA VAL A 457 28.68 -20.26 -18.94
C VAL A 457 27.89 -21.56 -19.12
N ILE A 458 27.38 -22.15 -18.03
CA ILE A 458 26.55 -23.37 -18.11
C ILE A 458 25.25 -23.08 -18.88
N TYR A 459 24.57 -21.97 -18.58
CA TYR A 459 23.37 -21.56 -19.31
C TYR A 459 23.67 -21.29 -20.80
N ILE A 460 24.78 -20.62 -21.10
CA ILE A 460 25.20 -20.35 -22.48
C ILE A 460 25.45 -21.66 -23.25
N THR A 461 26.18 -22.61 -22.63
CA THR A 461 26.51 -23.90 -23.26
C THR A 461 25.29 -24.80 -23.42
N THR A 462 24.41 -24.89 -22.43
CA THR A 462 23.18 -25.72 -22.53
C THR A 462 22.20 -25.17 -23.56
N THR A 463 22.08 -23.85 -23.68
CA THR A 463 21.27 -23.21 -24.73
C THR A 463 21.82 -23.55 -26.12
N MET A 464 23.15 -23.56 -26.29
CA MET A 464 23.80 -23.96 -27.54
C MET A 464 23.57 -25.45 -27.88
N PHE A 465 23.76 -26.35 -26.92
CA PHE A 465 23.49 -27.79 -27.13
C PHE A 465 22.01 -28.08 -27.39
N GLY A 466 21.08 -27.37 -26.74
CA GLY A 466 19.64 -27.50 -26.96
C GLY A 466 19.21 -27.11 -28.38
N ILE A 467 19.77 -26.02 -28.92
CA ILE A 467 19.49 -25.57 -30.29
C ILE A 467 20.06 -26.56 -31.33
N ILE A 468 21.28 -27.06 -31.10
CA ILE A 468 21.93 -28.03 -32.00
C ILE A 468 21.22 -29.39 -31.96
N GLY A 469 20.84 -29.85 -30.76
CA GLY A 469 20.13 -31.10 -30.54
C GLY A 469 18.73 -31.10 -31.15
N GLY A 470 17.94 -30.03 -30.90
CA GLY A 470 16.59 -29.89 -31.44
C GLY A 470 16.53 -29.81 -32.97
N LEU A 471 17.55 -29.20 -33.60
CA LEU A 471 17.64 -29.09 -35.05
C LEU A 471 17.91 -30.45 -35.74
N ILE A 472 18.56 -31.39 -35.04
CA ILE A 472 18.93 -32.72 -35.57
C ILE A 472 17.81 -33.75 -35.33
N THR A 473 17.09 -33.67 -34.21
CA THR A 473 15.99 -34.60 -33.88
C THR A 473 14.70 -34.34 -34.65
N ILE A 474 14.35 -33.07 -34.93
CA ILE A 474 13.18 -32.73 -35.77
C ILE A 474 13.36 -33.29 -37.20
N LEU A 475 14.60 -33.41 -37.68
CA LEU A 475 14.93 -33.99 -38.98
C LEU A 475 14.66 -35.50 -39.08
N SER A 476 14.53 -36.21 -37.95
CA SER A 476 14.42 -37.68 -37.92
C SER A 476 13.02 -38.20 -37.56
N CYS A 477 12.12 -37.34 -37.08
CA CYS A 477 10.85 -37.77 -36.49
C CYS A 477 9.63 -37.74 -37.44
N ILE A 478 9.69 -37.01 -38.57
CA ILE A 478 8.53 -36.82 -39.48
C ILE A 478 8.55 -37.84 -40.64
N VAL A 479 8.92 -39.10 -40.36
CA VAL A 479 9.24 -40.11 -41.40
C VAL A 479 8.23 -41.27 -41.53
N PRO A 480 7.35 -41.63 -40.56
CA PRO A 480 6.31 -42.61 -40.92
C PRO A 480 4.90 -42.38 -40.37
N GLN A 481 3.91 -42.67 -41.23
CA GLN A 481 2.45 -42.78 -41.03
C GLN A 481 1.70 -41.44 -41.14
N VAL A 482 0.64 -41.26 -41.95
CA VAL A 482 -0.63 -42.02 -41.99
C VAL A 482 -1.31 -41.82 -43.37
N VAL A 483 -1.99 -42.86 -43.88
CA VAL A 483 -2.86 -42.84 -45.08
C VAL A 483 -4.24 -43.42 -44.72
N LYS A 484 -5.28 -42.83 -45.34
CA LYS A 484 -6.72 -43.20 -45.47
C LYS A 484 -7.67 -42.62 -44.41
N VAL A 485 -8.48 -41.64 -44.85
CA VAL A 485 -9.66 -41.10 -44.14
C VAL A 485 -10.90 -41.36 -45.00
N PHE A 486 -11.96 -41.87 -44.36
CA PHE A 486 -13.33 -42.02 -44.85
C PHE A 486 -14.14 -40.79 -44.43
N ASN A 487 -15.06 -40.31 -45.27
CA ASN A 487 -15.75 -39.04 -45.05
C ASN A 487 -17.14 -39.31 -44.45
N VAL A 488 -17.37 -38.83 -43.22
CA VAL A 488 -18.69 -38.82 -42.55
C VAL A 488 -19.15 -37.37 -42.51
N THR A 489 -20.35 -37.08 -42.99
CA THR A 489 -20.90 -35.72 -43.07
C THR A 489 -20.93 -35.09 -41.67
N GLY A 490 -20.39 -33.89 -41.54
CA GLY A 490 -20.26 -33.19 -40.25
C GLY A 490 -19.06 -33.59 -39.39
N PHE A 491 -18.33 -34.67 -39.68
CA PHE A 491 -17.17 -35.10 -38.91
C PHE A 491 -15.85 -34.77 -39.61
N TYR A 492 -14.99 -33.99 -38.95
CA TYR A 492 -13.66 -33.66 -39.42
C TYR A 492 -12.59 -34.50 -38.74
N VAL A 493 -11.54 -34.83 -39.49
CA VAL A 493 -10.34 -35.50 -38.97
C VAL A 493 -9.17 -34.52 -39.05
N GLY A 494 -8.42 -34.38 -37.96
CA GLY A 494 -7.31 -33.43 -37.83
C GLY A 494 -6.14 -34.05 -37.05
N CYS A 495 -5.03 -33.32 -36.96
CA CYS A 495 -3.81 -33.79 -36.28
C CYS A 495 -3.99 -34.03 -34.77
N TYR A 496 -4.97 -33.36 -34.16
CA TYR A 496 -5.40 -33.56 -32.78
C TYR A 496 -6.87 -33.95 -32.76
N THR A 497 -7.21 -35.01 -32.02
CA THR A 497 -8.59 -35.52 -31.93
C THR A 497 -9.53 -34.48 -31.34
N THR A 498 -9.05 -33.68 -30.39
CA THR A 498 -9.82 -32.59 -29.76
C THR A 498 -10.12 -31.46 -30.73
N GLU A 499 -9.12 -30.97 -31.47
CA GLU A 499 -9.30 -29.91 -32.47
C GLU A 499 -10.21 -30.36 -33.63
N ALA A 500 -10.09 -31.62 -34.03
CA ALA A 500 -10.92 -32.22 -35.06
C ALA A 500 -12.38 -32.38 -34.60
N LEU A 501 -12.58 -32.80 -33.34
CA LEU A 501 -13.90 -32.90 -32.72
C LEU A 501 -14.55 -31.52 -32.58
N LEU A 502 -13.82 -30.52 -32.11
CA LEU A 502 -14.31 -29.15 -31.96
C LEU A 502 -14.82 -28.56 -33.28
N ARG A 503 -14.11 -28.84 -34.39
CA ARG A 503 -14.54 -28.39 -35.72
C ARG A 503 -15.66 -29.24 -36.33
N SER A 504 -15.96 -30.41 -35.77
CA SER A 504 -17.06 -31.29 -36.21
C SER A 504 -18.40 -30.75 -35.77
N THR A 505 -19.46 -31.12 -36.49
CA THR A 505 -20.87 -30.81 -36.22
C THR A 505 -21.60 -32.09 -35.84
N LEU A 506 -22.78 -31.95 -35.23
CA LEU A 506 -23.63 -33.10 -34.85
C LEU A 506 -24.58 -33.55 -35.98
N GLU A 507 -24.40 -33.03 -37.20
CA GLU A 507 -25.31 -33.21 -38.34
C GLU A 507 -25.64 -34.69 -38.63
N CYS A 508 -24.64 -35.58 -38.59
CA CYS A 508 -24.87 -37.01 -38.81
C CYS A 508 -25.78 -37.64 -37.75
N PHE A 509 -25.79 -37.13 -36.51
CA PHE A 509 -26.59 -37.68 -35.41
C PHE A 509 -28.08 -37.31 -35.48
N TYR A 510 -28.47 -36.33 -36.29
CA TYR A 510 -29.87 -35.99 -36.56
C TYR A 510 -30.42 -36.69 -37.81
N ASN A 511 -29.60 -37.49 -38.52
CA ASN A 511 -30.00 -38.20 -39.74
C ASN A 511 -29.83 -39.72 -39.57
N GLN A 512 -30.96 -40.43 -39.48
CA GLN A 512 -30.97 -41.88 -39.29
C GLN A 512 -30.17 -42.63 -40.36
N THR A 513 -30.22 -42.20 -41.62
CA THR A 513 -29.46 -42.82 -42.73
C THR A 513 -27.94 -42.69 -42.54
N CYS A 514 -27.49 -41.57 -41.96
CA CYS A 514 -26.08 -41.35 -41.64
C CYS A 514 -25.62 -42.26 -40.50
N ILE A 515 -26.42 -42.37 -39.43
CA ILE A 515 -26.15 -43.27 -38.31
C ILE A 515 -26.12 -44.74 -38.77
N ASP A 516 -27.10 -45.15 -39.59
CA ASP A 516 -27.17 -46.51 -40.13
C ASP A 516 -25.92 -46.85 -40.97
N THR A 517 -25.43 -45.88 -41.75
CA THR A 517 -24.17 -46.01 -42.52
C THR A 517 -22.95 -46.12 -41.61
N LEU A 518 -22.88 -45.31 -40.54
CA LEU A 518 -21.81 -45.34 -39.54
C LEU A 518 -21.77 -46.70 -38.81
N GLN A 519 -22.94 -47.24 -38.51
CA GLN A 519 -23.13 -48.48 -37.76
C GLN A 519 -22.67 -49.72 -38.54
N ILE A 520 -22.82 -49.73 -39.87
CA ILE A 520 -22.29 -50.80 -40.74
C ILE A 520 -20.76 -50.94 -40.56
N TYR A 521 -20.02 -49.84 -40.46
CA TYR A 521 -18.56 -49.84 -40.33
C TYR A 521 -18.05 -50.11 -38.91
N LEU A 522 -18.88 -49.89 -37.88
CA LEU A 522 -18.54 -50.12 -36.47
C LEU A 522 -18.87 -51.55 -35.99
N SER A 523 -19.48 -52.37 -36.84
CA SER A 523 -20.00 -53.70 -36.45
C SER A 523 -18.90 -54.77 -36.28
N SER A 524 -18.43 -54.96 -35.05
CA SER A 524 -17.91 -56.27 -34.62
C SER A 524 -18.60 -56.85 -33.38
N VAL A 525 -19.54 -56.15 -32.73
CA VAL A 525 -20.25 -56.67 -31.55
C VAL A 525 -21.68 -56.12 -31.47
N SER A 526 -22.66 -57.04 -31.49
CA SER A 526 -24.08 -56.97 -31.08
C SER A 526 -24.94 -55.72 -31.39
N SER A 527 -26.14 -55.98 -31.91
CA SER A 527 -27.24 -55.06 -32.26
C SER A 527 -27.58 -53.99 -31.22
N MET A 528 -26.89 -52.84 -31.27
CA MET A 528 -27.31 -51.62 -30.58
C MET A 528 -28.19 -50.81 -31.54
N TYR A 529 -29.49 -50.73 -31.33
CA TYR A 529 -30.36 -49.84 -32.11
C TYR A 529 -30.06 -48.39 -31.70
N VAL A 530 -29.33 -47.65 -32.54
CA VAL A 530 -29.06 -46.22 -32.31
C VAL A 530 -30.03 -45.42 -33.16
N THR A 531 -30.96 -44.73 -32.51
CA THR A 531 -31.89 -43.81 -33.17
C THR A 531 -31.29 -42.42 -33.25
N ALA A 532 -31.47 -41.74 -34.38
CA ALA A 532 -31.09 -40.36 -34.56
C ALA A 532 -31.80 -39.45 -33.57
N LEU A 533 -31.11 -38.37 -33.20
CA LEU A 533 -31.62 -37.31 -32.35
C LEU A 533 -32.83 -36.65 -33.03
N ASN A 534 -33.81 -36.28 -32.21
CA ASN A 534 -35.07 -35.74 -32.69
C ASN A 534 -34.90 -34.27 -33.11
N SER A 535 -34.93 -34.00 -34.42
CA SER A 535 -34.86 -32.66 -35.00
C SER A 535 -36.07 -31.77 -34.72
N SER A 536 -37.16 -32.32 -34.17
CA SER A 536 -38.42 -31.62 -33.92
C SER A 536 -38.52 -30.97 -32.53
N LEU A 537 -37.54 -31.20 -31.64
CA LEU A 537 -37.45 -30.52 -30.34
C LEU A 537 -36.82 -29.14 -30.54
N SER A 538 -37.35 -28.11 -29.87
CA SER A 538 -36.79 -26.76 -29.92
C SER A 538 -35.43 -26.74 -29.23
N SER A 539 -34.36 -26.54 -30.01
CA SER A 539 -33.01 -26.26 -29.51
C SER A 539 -32.65 -24.84 -29.92
N GLN A 540 -31.87 -24.15 -29.09
CA GLN A 540 -31.31 -22.85 -29.47
C GLN A 540 -30.15 -22.98 -30.48
N TYR A 541 -29.66 -24.20 -30.72
CA TYR A 541 -28.55 -24.47 -31.63
C TYR A 541 -29.06 -25.07 -32.95
N SER A 542 -28.42 -24.67 -34.06
CA SER A 542 -28.68 -25.27 -35.37
C SER A 542 -27.97 -26.63 -35.51
N GLN A 543 -28.50 -27.53 -36.34
CA GLN A 543 -27.96 -28.89 -36.51
C GLN A 543 -26.56 -28.93 -37.16
N ASP A 544 -26.18 -27.85 -37.84
CA ASP A 544 -24.86 -27.62 -38.45
C ASP A 544 -23.90 -26.82 -37.54
N SER A 545 -24.32 -26.49 -36.31
CA SER A 545 -23.44 -25.87 -35.33
C SER A 545 -22.26 -26.78 -34.99
N THR A 546 -21.06 -26.21 -34.90
CA THR A 546 -19.85 -26.96 -34.52
C THR A 546 -19.87 -27.30 -33.03
N ILE A 547 -19.23 -28.40 -32.66
CA ILE A 547 -19.07 -28.83 -31.27
C ILE A 547 -18.30 -27.77 -30.48
N GLU A 548 -17.37 -27.05 -31.10
CA GLU A 548 -16.70 -25.87 -30.52
C GLU A 548 -17.71 -24.78 -30.17
N TYR A 549 -18.63 -24.46 -31.06
CA TYR A 549 -19.66 -23.47 -30.81
C TYR A 549 -20.62 -23.92 -29.70
N LEU A 550 -20.97 -25.21 -29.67
CA LEU A 550 -21.77 -25.78 -28.59
C LEU A 550 -21.03 -25.72 -27.24
N LEU A 551 -19.75 -26.10 -27.18
CA LEU A 551 -18.93 -26.04 -25.95
C LEU A 551 -18.64 -24.63 -25.47
N ASN A 552 -18.40 -23.69 -26.39
CA ASN A 552 -18.23 -22.27 -26.05
C ASN A 552 -19.50 -21.69 -25.43
N ASN A 553 -20.67 -22.25 -25.77
CA ASN A 553 -21.95 -21.93 -25.14
C ASN A 553 -22.36 -22.97 -24.07
N LEU A 554 -21.41 -23.77 -23.58
CA LEU A 554 -21.54 -24.79 -22.53
C LEU A 554 -22.56 -25.91 -22.81
N MET A 555 -23.06 -26.03 -24.05
CA MET A 555 -24.08 -26.99 -24.47
C MET A 555 -25.40 -26.87 -23.69
N ILE A 556 -25.72 -25.67 -23.21
CA ILE A 556 -26.88 -25.44 -22.34
C ILE A 556 -28.06 -25.02 -23.21
N GLU A 557 -29.20 -25.71 -23.11
CA GLU A 557 -30.40 -25.42 -23.91
C GLU A 557 -31.25 -24.27 -23.32
N GLU A 558 -31.28 -24.14 -21.99
CA GLU A 558 -31.92 -23.01 -21.27
C GLU A 558 -31.15 -22.69 -19.98
N TRP A 559 -30.93 -21.40 -19.71
CA TRP A 559 -30.42 -20.92 -18.43
C TRP A 559 -31.57 -20.41 -17.58
N ASN A 560 -31.76 -20.98 -16.38
CA ASN A 560 -32.63 -20.39 -15.37
C ASN A 560 -31.79 -20.03 -14.14
N SER A 561 -31.38 -18.76 -14.04
CA SER A 561 -30.69 -18.25 -12.85
C SER A 561 -31.04 -16.79 -12.58
N THR A 562 -31.61 -16.53 -11.41
CA THR A 562 -31.52 -15.25 -10.71
C THR A 562 -30.16 -15.18 -10.02
N GLN A 563 -29.28 -14.29 -10.47
CA GLN A 563 -27.96 -14.09 -9.88
C GLN A 563 -27.90 -12.71 -9.21
N MET A 564 -27.58 -12.67 -7.92
CA MET A 564 -27.30 -11.44 -7.17
C MET A 564 -25.82 -11.45 -6.80
N TYR A 565 -25.02 -10.87 -7.69
CA TYR A 565 -23.56 -10.90 -7.62
C TYR A 565 -23.01 -10.24 -6.34
N ASP A 566 -23.73 -9.25 -5.84
CA ASP A 566 -23.34 -8.47 -4.65
C ASP A 566 -23.31 -9.33 -3.38
N GLN A 567 -24.25 -10.27 -3.22
CA GLN A 567 -24.27 -11.18 -2.06
C GLN A 567 -23.15 -12.22 -2.13
N TYR A 568 -22.87 -12.75 -3.32
CA TYR A 568 -21.79 -13.70 -3.52
C TYR A 568 -20.43 -13.08 -3.27
N TYR A 569 -20.21 -11.85 -3.76
CA TYR A 569 -18.95 -11.13 -3.58
C TYR A 569 -18.67 -10.79 -2.10
N ASN A 570 -19.70 -10.35 -1.37
CA ASN A 570 -19.59 -10.01 0.04
C ASN A 570 -19.36 -11.24 0.94
N GLU A 571 -19.91 -12.40 0.62
CA GLU A 571 -19.61 -13.64 1.35
C GLU A 571 -18.23 -14.22 1.00
N CYS A 572 -17.76 -14.08 -0.24
CA CYS A 572 -16.51 -14.70 -0.68
C CYS A 572 -15.24 -14.03 -0.15
N GLN A 573 -15.31 -12.78 0.35
CA GLN A 573 -14.15 -12.01 0.86
C GLN A 573 -12.83 -12.32 0.14
N PRO A 574 -12.75 -12.13 -1.19
CA PRO A 574 -11.61 -12.61 -1.97
C PRO A 574 -10.35 -11.81 -1.62
N MET A 575 -9.31 -12.50 -1.15
CA MET A 575 -8.03 -11.90 -0.75
C MET A 575 -7.18 -11.43 -1.94
N GLU A 576 -7.41 -11.97 -3.15
CA GLU A 576 -6.75 -11.53 -4.39
C GLU A 576 -7.69 -11.65 -5.59
N CYS A 577 -7.64 -10.66 -6.47
CA CYS A 577 -8.29 -10.68 -7.78
C CYS A 577 -7.22 -10.71 -8.88
N THR A 578 -7.27 -11.72 -9.74
CA THR A 578 -6.42 -11.80 -10.93
C THR A 578 -7.19 -11.36 -12.16
N TYR A 579 -6.60 -10.48 -12.96
CA TYR A 579 -7.11 -10.10 -14.28
C TYR A 579 -6.00 -10.22 -15.32
N THR A 580 -6.37 -10.63 -16.53
CA THR A 580 -5.45 -10.81 -17.65
C THR A 580 -5.52 -9.61 -18.57
N ILE A 581 -4.41 -8.91 -18.79
CA ILE A 581 -4.29 -7.88 -19.83
C ILE A 581 -3.59 -8.50 -21.04
N GLU A 582 -4.28 -8.51 -22.19
CA GLU A 582 -3.65 -8.80 -23.48
C GLU A 582 -3.05 -7.53 -24.08
N THR A 583 -1.74 -7.35 -23.96
CA THR A 583 -1.06 -6.23 -24.61
C THR A 583 -0.89 -6.50 -26.11
N ARG A 584 -1.24 -5.52 -26.96
CA ARG A 584 -0.99 -5.59 -28.40
C ARG A 584 0.50 -5.66 -28.71
N ASN A 585 0.89 -6.63 -29.51
CA ASN A 585 2.26 -6.78 -29.97
C ASN A 585 2.74 -5.55 -30.75
N ASN A 586 3.97 -5.09 -30.45
CA ASN A 586 4.61 -3.96 -31.12
C ASN A 586 4.63 -4.18 -32.65
N ILE A 587 4.45 -3.12 -33.44
CA ILE A 587 4.42 -3.18 -34.90
C ILE A 587 5.70 -3.82 -35.49
N LEU A 588 6.86 -3.64 -34.84
CA LEU A 588 8.10 -4.32 -35.20
C LEU A 588 7.99 -5.85 -35.07
N TYR A 589 7.35 -6.34 -34.01
CA TYR A 589 7.11 -7.77 -33.78
C TYR A 589 6.17 -8.34 -34.85
N VAL A 590 5.08 -7.64 -35.15
CA VAL A 590 4.11 -8.04 -36.19
C VAL A 590 4.76 -8.09 -37.58
N ILE A 591 5.59 -7.09 -37.91
CA ILE A 591 6.34 -7.04 -39.17
C ILE A 591 7.31 -8.22 -39.27
N THR A 592 8.04 -8.55 -38.20
CA THR A 592 8.97 -9.69 -38.22
C THR A 592 8.28 -11.04 -38.40
N ILE A 593 7.10 -11.23 -37.80
CA ILE A 593 6.29 -12.45 -37.97
C ILE A 593 5.76 -12.57 -39.39
N LEU A 594 5.22 -11.48 -39.96
CA LEU A 594 4.71 -11.48 -41.33
C LEU A 594 5.81 -11.80 -42.35
N ILE A 595 7.00 -11.22 -42.19
CA ILE A 595 8.15 -11.53 -43.05
C ILE A 595 8.56 -13.01 -42.91
N GLY A 596 8.54 -13.55 -41.69
CA GLY A 596 8.82 -14.96 -41.41
C GLY A 596 7.82 -15.92 -42.07
N LEU A 597 6.52 -15.63 -41.97
CA LEU A 597 5.43 -16.43 -42.57
C LEU A 597 5.45 -16.39 -44.10
N ILE A 598 5.61 -15.20 -44.70
CA ILE A 598 5.69 -15.03 -46.15
C ILE A 598 6.95 -15.72 -46.70
N GLY A 599 8.08 -15.64 -45.98
CA GLY A 599 9.32 -16.34 -46.30
C GLY A 599 9.18 -17.87 -46.24
N GLY A 600 8.50 -18.38 -45.21
CA GLY A 600 8.20 -19.79 -45.05
C GLY A 600 7.33 -20.34 -46.18
N LEU A 601 6.18 -19.71 -46.43
CA LEU A 601 5.20 -20.14 -47.43
C LEU A 601 5.76 -20.12 -48.86
N THR A 602 6.49 -19.06 -49.23
CA THR A 602 7.12 -18.96 -50.56
C THR A 602 8.24 -19.98 -50.75
N THR A 603 8.91 -20.39 -49.67
CA THR A 603 9.94 -21.42 -49.71
C THR A 603 9.35 -22.82 -49.87
N VAL A 604 8.24 -23.10 -49.17
CA VAL A 604 7.49 -24.37 -49.29
C VAL A 604 6.95 -24.51 -50.71
N SER A 605 6.26 -23.51 -51.26
CA SER A 605 5.71 -23.56 -52.62
C SER A 605 6.78 -23.78 -53.70
N LYS A 606 7.96 -23.15 -53.60
CA LYS A 606 9.04 -23.32 -54.60
C LYS A 606 9.66 -24.72 -54.61
N ILE A 607 9.52 -25.48 -53.52
CA ILE A 607 10.01 -26.86 -53.43
C ILE A 607 8.90 -27.84 -53.84
N PHE A 608 7.67 -27.59 -53.39
CA PHE A 608 6.52 -28.47 -53.67
C PHE A 608 6.05 -28.40 -55.12
N VAL A 609 5.99 -27.22 -55.74
CA VAL A 609 5.48 -27.06 -57.11
C VAL A 609 6.28 -27.87 -58.15
N PRO A 610 7.62 -27.83 -58.22
CA PRO A 610 8.36 -28.63 -59.21
C PRO A 610 8.31 -30.14 -58.92
N ILE A 611 8.10 -30.56 -57.67
CA ILE A 611 7.93 -31.97 -57.29
C ILE A 611 6.53 -32.45 -57.68
N LEU A 612 5.48 -31.68 -57.40
CA LEU A 612 4.11 -31.91 -57.88
C LEU A 612 4.07 -32.00 -59.40
N VAL A 613 4.71 -31.06 -60.12
CA VAL A 613 4.78 -31.08 -61.59
C VAL A 613 5.51 -32.33 -62.10
N LYS A 614 6.61 -32.75 -61.45
CA LYS A 614 7.31 -33.99 -61.83
C LYS A 614 6.47 -35.24 -61.58
N ILE A 615 5.71 -35.29 -60.48
CA ILE A 615 4.81 -36.40 -60.15
C ILE A 615 3.64 -36.45 -61.14
N ILE A 616 3.05 -35.30 -61.47
CA ILE A 616 1.98 -35.19 -62.49
C ILE A 616 2.48 -35.66 -63.85
N VAL A 617 3.66 -35.19 -64.30
CA VAL A 617 4.27 -35.60 -65.58
C VAL A 617 4.66 -37.07 -65.58
N TYR A 618 5.13 -37.61 -64.45
CA TYR A 618 5.44 -39.03 -64.29
C TYR A 618 4.18 -39.91 -64.35
N CYS A 619 3.09 -39.50 -63.68
CA CYS A 619 1.79 -40.17 -63.76
C CYS A 619 1.20 -40.13 -65.19
N PHE A 620 1.31 -38.99 -65.89
CA PHE A 620 0.89 -38.85 -67.29
C PHE A 620 1.68 -39.74 -68.25
N ARG A 621 3.01 -39.86 -68.07
CA ARG A 621 3.87 -40.77 -68.86
C ARG A 621 3.57 -42.25 -68.58
N LYS A 622 3.32 -42.60 -67.32
CA LYS A 622 2.97 -43.98 -66.92
C LYS A 622 1.59 -44.40 -67.45
N TRP A 623 0.66 -43.47 -67.62
CA TRP A 623 -0.64 -43.71 -68.24
C TRP A 623 -0.52 -43.91 -69.77
N ARG A 624 0.28 -43.09 -70.46
CA ARG A 624 0.53 -43.20 -71.92
C ARG A 624 1.23 -44.51 -72.33
N ASN A 625 2.11 -45.05 -71.48
CA ASN A 625 2.86 -46.30 -71.77
C ASN A 625 2.06 -47.59 -71.53
N ARG A 626 0.82 -47.53 -71.02
CA ARG A 626 -0.04 -48.73 -70.85
C ARG A 626 -0.89 -49.06 -72.07
N VAL A 627 -0.86 -48.26 -73.14
CA VAL A 627 -1.78 -48.39 -74.28
C VAL A 627 -1.13 -48.94 -75.56
N VAL A 628 0.18 -49.26 -75.57
CA VAL A 628 0.84 -49.86 -76.76
C VAL A 628 1.79 -51.01 -76.36
N PRO A 629 1.50 -52.28 -76.70
CA PRO A 629 2.44 -53.39 -76.55
C PRO A 629 3.36 -53.57 -77.77
N GLN A 630 4.64 -53.90 -77.53
CA GLN A 630 5.59 -54.31 -78.58
C GLN A 630 5.39 -55.79 -78.97
N ILE A 631 5.32 -56.04 -80.27
CA ILE A 631 5.22 -57.36 -80.92
C ILE A 631 6.64 -57.93 -81.11
N SER A 632 6.88 -59.16 -80.62
CA SER A 632 8.09 -59.95 -80.90
C SER A 632 7.86 -60.89 -82.09
N ILE A 633 8.70 -60.77 -83.12
CA ILE A 633 8.77 -61.63 -84.31
C ILE A 633 9.51 -62.93 -83.97
N ILE A 634 8.93 -64.10 -84.26
CA ILE A 634 9.59 -65.41 -84.20
C ILE A 634 10.01 -65.81 -85.62
N LYS A 635 11.29 -66.21 -85.77
CA LYS A 635 11.83 -66.92 -86.94
C LYS A 635 11.45 -68.40 -86.85
N THR A 636 10.65 -68.87 -87.81
CA THR A 636 10.90 -69.97 -88.76
C THR A 636 9.70 -70.09 -89.68
#